data_AF-A0A4Q0XWX8-F1
#
_entry.id   AF-A0A4Q0XWX8-F1
#
_cell.length_a   1.000
_cell.length_b   1.000
_cell.length_c   1.000
_cell.angle_alpha   90.00
_cell.angle_beta   90.00
_cell.angle_gamma   90.00
#
_symmetry.space_group_name_H-M   'P 1'
#
loop_
_entity.id
_entity.type
_entity.pdbx_description
1 polymer ?
#
loop_
_entity_poly.entity_id
_entity_poly.type
_entity_poly.pdbx_seq_one_letter_code
_entity_poly.pdbx_strand_id
1 'polypeptide(L)'
;MSKTFQLDETQKDLILTNLDSDGELSCLKAFKVARLIGVKPIDMADVCESINIKITNCELGVFGKLDFHDASLQTYQNLAQNYTQDKRMECRIIWDEAQKSTLKNVGSTVKHSDIEVTNCQLGCFRERKGKKELND
;
A
#
# COMPACT_ATOMS: atom_id res chain seq x y z
N MET A 1 7.86 19.34 -9.08
CA MET A 1 6.67 20.02 -9.62
C MET A 1 5.49 19.50 -8.81
N SER A 2 5.00 20.27 -7.85
CA SER A 2 3.81 19.89 -7.08
C SER A 2 2.61 19.97 -8.01
N LYS A 3 2.01 18.82 -8.36
CA LYS A 3 0.78 18.79 -9.15
C LYS A 3 -0.31 19.51 -8.35
N THR A 4 -1.00 20.47 -8.98
CA THR A 4 -2.13 21.16 -8.37
C THR A 4 -3.38 20.32 -8.57
N PHE A 5 -3.87 19.69 -7.50
CA PHE A 5 -5.14 18.96 -7.53
C PHE A 5 -6.26 19.91 -7.13
N GLN A 6 -7.23 20.12 -8.03
CA GLN A 6 -8.46 20.80 -7.69
C GLN A 6 -9.48 19.75 -7.25
N LEU A 7 -9.67 19.63 -5.93
CA LEU A 7 -10.72 18.82 -5.34
C LEU A 7 -11.98 19.65 -5.16
N ASP A 8 -13.13 19.11 -5.56
CA ASP A 8 -14.43 19.67 -5.20
C ASP A 8 -14.74 19.45 -3.70
N GLU A 9 -15.81 20.07 -3.20
CA GLU A 9 -16.18 19.98 -1.79
C GLU A 9 -16.54 18.54 -1.36
N THR A 10 -17.15 17.75 -2.25
CA THR A 10 -17.52 16.36 -1.97
C THR A 10 -16.28 15.47 -1.89
N GLN A 11 -15.30 15.69 -2.76
CA GLN A 11 -14.04 14.96 -2.75
C GLN A 11 -13.22 15.27 -1.49
N LYS A 12 -13.21 16.53 -1.03
CA LYS A 12 -12.56 16.91 0.24
C LYS A 12 -13.27 16.27 1.42
N ASP A 13 -14.60 16.31 1.45
CA ASP A 13 -15.39 15.70 2.52
C ASP A 13 -15.14 14.19 2.61
N LEU A 14 -15.06 13.50 1.47
CA LEU A 14 -14.71 12.07 1.42
C LEU A 14 -13.33 11.78 2.03
N ILE A 15 -12.35 12.67 1.87
CA ILE A 15 -11.04 12.49 2.50
C ILE A 15 -11.14 12.72 4.02
N LEU A 16 -11.76 13.81 4.43
CA LEU A 16 -11.87 14.21 5.84
C LEU A 16 -12.67 13.21 6.68
N THR A 17 -13.77 12.67 6.13
CA THR A 17 -14.61 11.65 6.78
C THR A 17 -13.92 10.29 6.91
N ASN A 18 -12.84 10.06 6.16
CA ASN A 18 -12.08 8.82 6.22
C ASN A 18 -10.80 8.95 7.07
N LEU A 19 -10.54 10.09 7.70
CA LEU A 19 -9.39 10.22 8.61
C LEU A 19 -9.52 9.28 9.82
N ASP A 20 -8.39 8.95 10.42
CA ASP A 20 -8.33 8.27 11.71
C ASP A 20 -8.39 9.25 12.89
N SER A 21 -8.23 8.71 14.11
CA SER A 21 -8.25 9.49 15.36
C SER A 21 -7.17 10.56 15.43
N ASP A 22 -6.10 10.41 14.66
CA ASP A 22 -4.94 11.31 14.65
C ASP A 22 -5.03 12.35 13.52
N GLY A 23 -6.14 12.33 12.75
CA GLY A 23 -6.33 13.22 11.60
C GLY A 23 -5.50 12.80 10.38
N GLU A 24 -5.06 11.54 10.34
CA GLU A 24 -4.26 10.98 9.26
C GLU A 24 -5.09 10.03 8.40
N LEU A 25 -4.62 9.77 7.18
CA LEU A 25 -5.29 8.85 6.26
C LEU A 25 -4.47 7.58 6.13
N SER A 26 -4.99 6.43 6.58
CA SER A 26 -4.27 5.17 6.38
C SER A 26 -4.12 4.87 4.89
N CYS A 27 -3.03 4.22 4.48
CA CYS A 27 -2.79 3.83 3.07
C CYS A 27 -3.98 3.09 2.45
N LEU A 28 -4.60 2.18 3.20
CA LEU A 28 -5.80 1.46 2.75
C LEU A 28 -6.95 2.43 2.46
N LYS A 29 -7.22 3.35 3.40
CA LYS A 29 -8.25 4.36 3.22
C LYS A 29 -7.89 5.34 2.10
N ALA A 30 -6.63 5.72 1.95
CA ALA A 30 -6.13 6.57 0.86
C ALA A 30 -6.39 5.92 -0.51
N PHE A 31 -6.11 4.63 -0.68
CA PHE A 31 -6.45 3.89 -1.89
C PHE A 31 -7.95 3.86 -2.16
N LYS A 32 -8.74 3.57 -1.13
CA LYS A 32 -10.20 3.50 -1.25
C LYS A 32 -10.76 4.86 -1.66
N VAL A 33 -10.36 5.92 -0.96
CA VAL A 33 -10.79 7.29 -1.25
C VAL A 33 -10.32 7.72 -2.64
N ALA A 34 -9.07 7.45 -3.03
CA ALA A 34 -8.55 7.75 -4.37
C ALA A 34 -9.47 7.17 -5.46
N ARG A 35 -9.85 5.89 -5.34
CA ARG A 35 -10.80 5.25 -6.27
C ARG A 35 -12.18 5.90 -6.25
N LEU A 36 -12.68 6.28 -5.07
CA LEU A 36 -13.99 6.93 -4.92
C LEU A 36 -14.02 8.31 -5.57
N ILE A 37 -12.96 9.10 -5.42
CA ILE A 37 -12.88 10.46 -5.98
C ILE A 37 -12.35 10.50 -7.43
N GLY A 38 -12.05 9.34 -8.02
CA GLY A 38 -11.53 9.23 -9.39
C GLY A 38 -10.07 9.63 -9.56
N VAL A 39 -9.32 9.72 -8.46
CA VAL A 39 -7.89 10.03 -8.44
C VAL A 39 -7.07 8.75 -8.54
N LYS A 40 -5.97 8.78 -9.30
CA LYS A 40 -5.06 7.64 -9.37
C LYS A 40 -4.37 7.49 -8.02
N PRO A 41 -4.19 6.27 -7.48
CA PRO A 41 -3.51 6.07 -6.21
C PRO A 41 -2.12 6.74 -6.15
N ILE A 42 -1.38 6.76 -7.27
CA ILE A 42 -0.05 7.38 -7.35
C ILE A 42 -0.06 8.88 -7.12
N ASP A 43 -1.18 9.52 -7.39
CA ASP A 43 -1.41 10.95 -7.22
C ASP A 43 -1.99 11.25 -5.83
N MET A 44 -2.45 10.24 -5.08
CA MET A 44 -3.11 10.43 -3.78
C MET A 44 -2.17 11.02 -2.71
N ALA A 45 -0.87 10.69 -2.77
CA ALA A 45 0.12 11.29 -1.87
C ALA A 45 0.20 12.81 -2.07
N ASP A 46 0.32 13.26 -3.31
CA ASP A 46 0.36 14.68 -3.66
C ASP A 46 -1.00 15.36 -3.34
N VAL A 47 -2.12 14.65 -3.50
CA VAL A 47 -3.46 15.15 -3.16
C VAL A 47 -3.58 15.39 -1.65
N CYS A 48 -3.20 14.41 -0.82
CA CYS A 48 -3.19 14.54 0.63
C CYS A 48 -2.24 15.67 1.07
N GLU A 49 -1.06 15.77 0.48
CA GLU A 49 -0.10 16.85 0.74
C GLU A 49 -0.70 18.23 0.41
N SER A 50 -1.44 18.35 -0.69
CA SER A 50 -2.09 19.61 -1.10
C SER A 50 -3.13 20.13 -0.11
N ILE A 51 -3.64 19.26 0.77
CA ILE A 51 -4.61 19.60 1.84
C ILE A 51 -4.06 19.38 3.25
N ASN A 52 -2.72 19.27 3.39
CA ASN A 52 -2.01 19.06 4.66
C ASN A 52 -2.41 17.79 5.44
N ILE A 53 -2.84 16.75 4.74
CA ILE A 53 -3.15 15.44 5.33
C ILE A 53 -1.97 14.51 5.10
N LYS A 54 -1.58 13.77 6.13
CA LYS A 54 -0.53 12.75 6.01
C LYS A 54 -1.14 11.39 5.73
N ILE A 55 -0.51 10.66 4.81
CA ILE A 55 -0.82 9.24 4.62
C ILE A 55 0.05 8.44 5.57
N THR A 56 -0.57 7.67 6.46
CA THR A 56 0.14 6.82 7.44
C THR A 56 -0.30 5.37 7.31
N ASN A 57 0.25 4.48 8.14
CA ASN A 57 -0.16 3.08 8.21
C ASN A 57 -0.24 2.39 6.82
N CYS A 58 0.91 2.24 6.14
CA CYS A 58 0.98 1.47 4.91
C CYS A 58 0.60 0.00 5.17
N GLU A 59 -0.66 -0.36 4.91
CA GLU A 59 -1.25 -1.66 5.24
C GLU A 59 -0.77 -2.82 4.37
N LEU A 60 0.04 -2.54 3.34
CA LEU A 60 0.92 -3.55 2.73
C LEU A 60 2.16 -3.89 3.58
N GLY A 61 2.24 -3.32 4.79
CA GLY A 61 3.06 -3.89 5.86
C GLY A 61 4.55 -3.58 5.77
N VAL A 62 4.93 -2.36 5.38
CA VAL A 62 6.37 -2.00 5.41
C VAL A 62 6.71 -0.85 6.36
N PHE A 63 5.78 0.02 6.77
CA PHE A 63 6.09 1.20 7.60
C PHE A 63 5.43 1.25 8.99
N GLY A 64 4.98 0.12 9.56
CA GLY A 64 4.36 0.12 10.90
C GLY A 64 4.69 -1.11 11.75
N LYS A 65 4.53 -0.96 13.08
CA LYS A 65 4.62 -2.02 14.11
C LYS A 65 3.37 -2.92 14.12
N LEU A 66 2.86 -3.29 12.94
CA LEU A 66 1.77 -4.26 12.85
C LEU A 66 2.41 -5.66 12.78
N ASP A 67 2.18 -6.43 13.83
CA ASP A 67 2.55 -7.85 13.88
C ASP A 67 1.48 -8.66 13.16
N PHE A 68 1.77 -8.96 11.89
CA PHE A 68 0.90 -9.75 11.04
C PHE A 68 1.17 -11.24 11.29
N HIS A 69 0.45 -11.85 12.24
CA HIS A 69 0.35 -13.32 12.31
C HIS A 69 -0.62 -13.80 11.22
N ASP A 70 -0.28 -14.93 10.57
CA ASP A 70 -0.98 -15.62 9.45
C ASP A 70 -0.40 -15.37 8.03
N ALA A 71 0.89 -15.68 7.81
CA ALA A 71 1.42 -15.84 6.45
C ALA A 71 0.96 -17.18 5.86
N SER A 72 0.29 -17.18 4.70
CA SER A 72 -0.12 -18.42 4.03
C SER A 72 0.84 -18.86 2.92
N LEU A 73 1.20 -20.16 2.89
CA LEU A 73 2.01 -20.76 1.82
C LEU A 73 1.36 -20.60 0.45
N GLN A 74 0.03 -20.63 0.39
CA GLN A 74 -0.72 -20.47 -0.86
C GLN A 74 -0.63 -19.04 -1.41
N THR A 75 -0.69 -18.03 -0.55
CA THR A 75 -0.43 -16.63 -0.94
C THR A 75 0.96 -16.47 -1.51
N TYR A 76 1.96 -17.09 -0.88
CA TYR A 76 3.34 -17.07 -1.38
C TYR A 76 3.43 -17.71 -2.78
N GLN A 77 2.81 -18.88 -2.98
CA GLN A 77 2.78 -19.56 -4.27
C GLN A 77 2.10 -18.72 -5.36
N ASN A 78 0.96 -18.07 -5.05
CA ASN A 78 0.26 -17.19 -5.99
C ASN A 78 1.10 -15.97 -6.38
N LEU A 79 1.77 -15.35 -5.41
CA LEU A 79 2.70 -14.25 -5.66
C LEU A 79 3.91 -14.74 -6.47
N ALA A 80 4.41 -15.94 -6.18
CA ALA A 80 5.58 -16.52 -6.83
C ALA A 80 5.38 -16.87 -8.31
N GLN A 81 4.15 -17.16 -8.71
CA GLN A 81 3.83 -17.35 -10.12
C GLN A 81 3.99 -16.07 -10.97
N ASN A 82 4.04 -14.90 -10.33
CA ASN A 82 4.16 -13.60 -11.00
C ASN A 82 5.59 -13.02 -10.96
N TYR A 83 6.60 -13.82 -10.61
CA TYR A 83 7.97 -13.35 -10.49
C TYR A 83 8.63 -13.00 -11.83
N THR A 84 9.45 -11.95 -11.79
CA THR A 84 10.61 -11.80 -12.68
C THR A 84 11.81 -12.53 -12.07
N GLN A 85 12.85 -12.85 -12.85
CA GLN A 85 14.02 -13.68 -12.46
C GLN A 85 14.65 -13.32 -11.10
N ASP A 86 14.45 -12.09 -10.59
CA ASP A 86 15.05 -11.57 -9.36
C ASP A 86 14.09 -11.50 -8.14
N LYS A 87 12.92 -12.17 -8.16
CA LYS A 87 11.94 -12.16 -7.04
C LYS A 87 11.43 -10.76 -6.67
N ARG A 88 11.52 -9.84 -7.64
CA ARG A 88 11.04 -8.46 -7.57
C ARG A 88 9.67 -8.38 -8.21
N MET A 89 8.76 -7.66 -7.57
CA MET A 89 7.42 -7.43 -8.09
C MET A 89 6.91 -6.04 -7.80
N GLU A 90 6.06 -5.52 -8.69
CA GLU A 90 5.46 -4.20 -8.50
C GLU A 90 4.37 -4.24 -7.42
N CYS A 91 4.25 -3.14 -6.67
CA CYS A 91 3.20 -2.96 -5.67
C CYS A 91 1.78 -3.21 -6.23
N ARG A 92 1.56 -2.98 -7.53
CA ARG A 92 0.30 -3.30 -8.21
C ARG A 92 -0.06 -4.79 -8.13
N ILE A 93 0.90 -5.68 -8.39
CA ILE A 93 0.68 -7.13 -8.37
C ILE A 93 0.31 -7.59 -6.95
N ILE A 94 1.02 -7.04 -5.96
CA ILE A 94 0.76 -7.29 -4.54
C ILE A 94 -0.68 -6.88 -4.19
N TRP A 95 -1.13 -5.71 -4.67
CA TRP A 95 -2.48 -5.22 -4.46
C TRP A 95 -3.55 -6.04 -5.15
N ASP A 96 -3.31 -6.52 -6.36
CA ASP A 96 -4.25 -7.37 -7.08
C ASP A 96 -4.43 -8.71 -6.35
N GLU A 97 -3.36 -9.28 -5.78
CA GLU A 97 -3.46 -10.47 -4.94
C GLU A 97 -4.15 -10.18 -3.60
N ALA A 98 -3.90 -9.01 -3.01
CA ALA A 98 -4.58 -8.58 -1.78
C ALA A 98 -6.08 -8.38 -1.97
N GLN A 99 -6.55 -8.10 -3.20
CA GLN A 99 -7.98 -8.06 -3.52
C GLN A 99 -8.62 -9.45 -3.62
N LYS A 100 -7.85 -10.48 -3.98
CA LYS A 100 -8.33 -11.88 -4.02
C LYS A 100 -8.30 -12.55 -2.65
N SER A 101 -7.40 -12.09 -1.78
CA SER A 101 -7.27 -12.54 -0.39
C SER A 101 -7.53 -11.37 0.57
N THR A 102 -6.65 -11.16 1.54
CA THR A 102 -6.68 -10.01 2.44
C THR A 102 -5.31 -9.33 2.47
N LEU A 103 -5.32 -8.01 2.70
CA LEU A 103 -4.11 -7.23 2.89
C LEU A 103 -3.25 -7.75 4.05
N LYS A 104 -3.89 -8.23 5.11
CA LYS A 104 -3.20 -8.83 6.27
C LYS A 104 -2.35 -10.04 5.84
N ASN A 105 -2.96 -10.97 5.11
CA ASN A 105 -2.31 -12.20 4.67
C ASN A 105 -1.19 -11.90 3.65
N VAL A 106 -1.48 -11.08 2.64
CA VAL A 106 -0.49 -10.70 1.62
C VAL A 106 0.67 -9.90 2.21
N GLY A 107 0.38 -8.93 3.09
CA GLY A 107 1.39 -8.14 3.80
C GLY A 107 2.27 -9.00 4.70
N SER A 108 1.69 -9.96 5.45
CA SER A 108 2.45 -10.92 6.26
C SER A 108 3.37 -11.79 5.40
N THR A 109 2.83 -12.38 4.33
CA THR A 109 3.61 -13.21 3.39
C THR A 109 4.78 -12.45 2.79
N VAL A 110 4.58 -11.21 2.33
CA VAL A 110 5.65 -10.38 1.77
C VAL A 110 6.69 -10.00 2.83
N LYS A 111 6.27 -9.69 4.06
CA LYS A 111 7.16 -9.34 5.18
C LYS A 111 8.07 -10.50 5.60
N HIS A 112 7.56 -11.73 5.52
CA HIS A 112 8.24 -12.95 5.96
C HIS A 112 8.75 -13.83 4.81
N SER A 113 8.92 -13.26 3.61
CA SER A 113 9.50 -13.95 2.46
C SER A 113 10.64 -13.14 1.85
N ASP A 114 11.25 -13.70 0.81
CA ASP A 114 12.30 -13.09 0.01
C ASP A 114 11.77 -12.19 -1.12
N ILE A 115 10.48 -11.83 -1.07
CA ILE A 115 9.84 -10.96 -2.05
C ILE A 115 10.30 -9.51 -1.86
N GLU A 116 10.80 -8.92 -2.94
CA GLU A 116 11.11 -7.49 -2.99
C GLU A 116 9.98 -6.71 -3.68
N VAL A 117 9.38 -5.75 -2.97
CA VAL A 117 8.36 -4.88 -3.54
C VAL A 117 9.01 -3.64 -4.14
N THR A 118 8.69 -3.38 -5.39
CA THR A 118 9.17 -2.25 -6.17
C THR A 118 8.00 -1.36 -6.58
N ASN A 119 8.29 -0.08 -6.85
CA ASN A 119 7.34 0.89 -7.39
C ASN A 119 6.01 0.97 -6.60
N CYS A 120 6.05 1.60 -5.42
CA CYS A 120 4.85 1.80 -4.62
C CYS A 120 3.78 2.57 -5.42
N GLN A 121 2.57 2.02 -5.48
CA GLN A 121 1.44 2.64 -6.18
C GLN A 121 0.96 3.94 -5.55
N LEU A 122 1.35 4.27 -4.31
CA LEU A 122 1.09 5.57 -3.67
C LEU A 122 2.32 6.49 -3.68
N GLY A 123 3.42 6.08 -4.34
CA GLY A 123 4.66 6.85 -4.33
C GLY A 123 5.43 6.81 -3.00
N CYS A 124 5.01 6.01 -2.00
CA CYS A 124 5.66 5.96 -0.68
C CYS A 124 7.11 5.45 -0.72
N PHE A 125 7.51 4.67 -1.73
CA PHE A 125 8.87 4.17 -1.91
C PHE A 125 9.13 3.68 -3.35
N ARG A 126 10.40 3.74 -3.80
CA ARG A 126 10.82 3.20 -5.11
C ARG A 126 11.26 1.73 -5.03
N GLU A 127 12.01 1.35 -4.00
CA GLU A 127 12.43 -0.03 -3.75
C GLU A 127 12.43 -0.36 -2.26
N ARG A 128 12.01 -1.58 -1.93
CA ARG A 128 12.14 -2.19 -0.59
C ARG A 128 12.71 -3.60 -0.75
N LYS A 129 13.90 -3.80 -0.19
CA LYS A 129 14.52 -5.13 -0.07
C LYS A 129 13.74 -5.96 0.96
N GLY A 130 13.44 -7.20 0.61
CA GLY A 130 12.83 -8.16 1.53
C GLY A 130 13.74 -8.41 2.73
N LYS A 131 13.18 -8.63 3.91
CA LYS A 131 13.96 -9.14 5.03
C LYS A 131 14.18 -10.63 4.80
N LYS A 132 15.41 -11.04 4.48
CA LYS A 132 15.82 -12.43 4.72
C LYS A 132 15.84 -12.65 6.23
N GLU A 133 14.75 -13.17 6.77
CA GLU A 133 14.83 -13.96 8.00
C GLU A 133 14.83 -15.43 7.58
N LEU A 134 15.96 -15.86 7.02
CA LEU A 134 16.46 -17.21 7.22
C LEU A 134 17.29 -17.11 8.50
N ASN A 135 16.89 -17.79 9.57
CA ASN A 135 17.73 -18.30 10.66
C ASN A 135 16.80 -19.22 11.49
N ASP A 136 16.87 -20.52 11.16
CA ASP A 136 17.27 -21.66 12.02
C ASP A 136 16.08 -22.42 12.60
#